data_AF-A0A8H6DTU2-F1
#
_entry.id   AF-A0A8H6DTU2-F1
#
_cell.length_a   1.000
_cell.length_b   1.000
_cell.length_c   1.000
_cell.angle_alpha   90.00
_cell.angle_beta   90.00
_cell.angle_gamma   90.00
#
_symmetry.space_group_name_H-M   'P 1'
#
loop_
_entity.id
_entity.type
_entity.pdbx_description
1 polymer ?
#
loop_
_entity_poly.entity_id
_entity_poly.type
_entity_poly.pdbx_seq_one_letter_code
_entity_poly.pdbx_strand_id
1 'polypeptide(L)'
;MSSPLLDVWEAAASQPFHPTIGKDTQFTVGFVLLAASLVLTTIFGLSMHNTSALVFTPQSLTRILTDRSLVNLPILGVPASLAFGFGAVYMICAVGVYV
;
A
#
# COMPACT_ATOMS: atom_id res chain seq x y z
N MET A 1 -32.13 -29.52 21.08
CA MET A 1 -31.91 -28.44 20.10
C MET A 1 -30.40 -28.29 20.00
N SER A 2 -29.80 -28.61 18.86
CA SER A 2 -28.38 -28.31 18.61
C SER A 2 -28.21 -26.80 18.79
N SER A 3 -27.10 -26.40 19.42
CA SER A 3 -26.81 -24.98 19.59
C SER A 3 -26.75 -24.31 18.21
N PRO A 4 -27.33 -23.13 18.00
CA PRO A 4 -27.43 -22.50 16.68
C PRO A 4 -26.07 -22.22 15.99
N LEU A 5 -24.97 -22.15 16.76
CA LEU A 5 -23.62 -22.05 16.20
C LEU A 5 -23.12 -23.35 15.55
N LEU A 6 -23.61 -24.51 16.01
CA LEU A 6 -23.24 -25.81 15.48
C LEU A 6 -23.87 -26.03 14.11
N ASP A 7 -25.14 -25.65 13.95
CA ASP A 7 -25.84 -25.72 12.65
C ASP A 7 -25.19 -24.79 11.61
N VAL A 8 -24.75 -23.59 12.04
CA VAL A 8 -24.00 -22.67 11.17
C VAL A 8 -22.61 -23.19 10.82
N TRP A 9 -21.93 -23.89 11.75
CA TRP A 9 -20.64 -24.52 11.49
C TRP A 9 -20.76 -25.68 10.49
N GLU A 10 -21.76 -26.55 10.65
CA GLU A 10 -22.02 -27.63 9.70
C GLU A 10 -22.40 -27.11 8.31
N ALA A 11 -23.16 -26.01 8.24
CA ALA A 11 -23.45 -25.34 6.97
C ALA A 11 -22.19 -24.73 6.32
N ALA A 12 -21.35 -24.05 7.10
CA ALA A 12 -20.12 -23.41 6.63
C ALA A 12 -19.04 -24.40 6.20
N ALA A 13 -19.06 -25.64 6.71
CA ALA A 13 -18.14 -26.70 6.29
C ALA A 13 -18.22 -27.01 4.78
N SER A 14 -19.35 -26.71 4.14
CA SER A 14 -19.54 -26.86 2.69
C SER A 14 -18.93 -25.71 1.85
N GLN A 15 -18.42 -24.65 2.49
CA GLN A 15 -17.86 -23.47 1.82
C GLN A 15 -16.44 -23.18 2.34
N PRO A 16 -15.41 -23.86 1.79
CA PRO A 16 -14.01 -23.62 2.17
C PRO A 16 -13.61 -22.16 1.94
N PHE A 17 -12.82 -21.61 2.87
CA PHE A 17 -12.26 -20.27 2.71
C PHE A 17 -11.25 -20.25 1.56
N HIS A 18 -11.57 -19.50 0.50
CA HIS A 18 -10.65 -19.24 -0.60
C HIS A 18 -9.98 -17.88 -0.38
N PRO A 19 -8.68 -17.82 -0.06
CA PRO A 19 -8.01 -16.54 0.13
C PRO A 19 -7.95 -15.78 -1.20
N THR A 20 -8.12 -14.45 -1.14
CA THR A 20 -7.98 -13.58 -2.32
C THR A 20 -6.56 -13.61 -2.88
N ILE A 21 -5.55 -13.78 -2.02
CA ILE A 21 -4.13 -13.88 -2.41
C ILE A 21 -3.56 -15.19 -1.85
N GLY A 22 -3.06 -16.05 -2.73
CA GLY A 22 -2.41 -17.30 -2.34
C GLY A 22 -1.06 -17.07 -1.65
N LYS A 23 -0.65 -18.01 -0.79
CA LYS A 23 0.65 -17.94 -0.10
C LYS A 23 1.83 -17.90 -1.08
N ASP A 24 1.72 -18.63 -2.19
CA ASP A 24 2.79 -18.75 -3.19
C ASP A 24 3.05 -17.45 -3.95
N THR A 25 2.03 -16.60 -4.09
CA THR A 25 2.12 -15.32 -4.83
C THR A 25 2.34 -14.11 -3.92
N GLN A 26 2.26 -14.29 -2.60
CA GLN A 26 2.31 -13.20 -1.63
C GLN A 26 3.64 -12.43 -1.67
N PHE A 27 4.76 -13.15 -1.82
CA PHE A 27 6.08 -12.54 -2.00
C PHE A 27 6.15 -11.70 -3.28
N THR A 28 5.72 -12.27 -4.40
CA THR A 28 5.76 -11.60 -5.71
C THR A 28 4.89 -10.35 -5.71
N VAL A 29 3.68 -10.41 -5.15
CA VAL A 29 2.78 -9.26 -5.04
C VAL A 29 3.39 -8.17 -4.17
N GLY A 30 3.91 -8.52 -2.99
CA GLY A 30 4.59 -7.56 -2.11
C GLY A 30 5.80 -6.91 -2.77
N PHE A 31 6.66 -7.71 -3.41
CA PHE A 31 7.85 -7.22 -4.12
C PHE A 31 7.49 -6.29 -5.28
N VAL A 32 6.51 -6.64 -6.11
CA VAL A 32 6.09 -5.80 -7.24
C VAL A 32 5.48 -4.48 -6.75
N LEU A 33 4.66 -4.51 -5.70
CA LEU A 33 4.09 -3.29 -5.10
C LEU A 33 5.18 -2.40 -4.50
N LEU A 34 6.16 -2.98 -3.79
CA LEU A 34 7.29 -2.22 -3.26
C LEU A 34 8.19 -1.67 -4.38
N ALA A 35 8.53 -2.47 -5.38
CA ALA A 35 9.33 -2.02 -6.52
C ALA A 35 8.64 -0.88 -7.28
N ALA A 36 7.32 -1.01 -7.53
CA ALA A 36 6.53 0.06 -8.13
C ALA A 36 6.54 1.32 -7.25
N SER A 37 6.32 1.19 -5.94
CA SER A 37 6.32 2.34 -5.03
C SER A 37 7.69 3.03 -4.95
N LEU A 38 8.79 2.28 -5.01
CA LEU A 38 10.14 2.83 -5.10
C LEU A 38 10.34 3.58 -6.41
N VAL A 39 9.94 3.01 -7.55
CA VAL A 39 10.02 3.69 -8.85
C VAL A 39 9.21 4.98 -8.86
N LEU A 40 7.96 4.96 -8.38
CA LEU A 40 7.12 6.17 -8.30
C LEU A 40 7.73 7.23 -7.38
N THR A 41 8.23 6.82 -6.21
CA THR A 41 8.88 7.73 -5.26
C THR A 41 10.18 8.31 -5.82
N THR A 42 10.98 7.50 -6.52
CA THR A 42 12.21 7.94 -7.18
C THR A 42 11.90 8.92 -8.32
N ILE A 43 10.88 8.64 -9.15
CA ILE A 43 10.44 9.57 -10.20
C ILE A 43 9.98 10.90 -9.59
N PHE A 44 9.21 10.86 -8.50
CA PHE A 44 8.80 12.07 -7.77
C PHE A 44 10.00 12.84 -7.20
N GLY A 45 10.94 12.16 -6.55
CA GLY A 45 12.14 12.76 -5.97
C GLY A 45 13.10 13.34 -7.01
N LEU A 46 13.28 12.67 -8.14
CA LEU A 46 14.11 13.14 -9.26
C LEU A 46 13.44 14.28 -10.02
N SER A 47 12.11 14.23 -10.18
CA SER A 47 11.33 15.34 -10.74
C SER A 47 11.40 16.59 -9.85
N MET A 48 11.73 16.42 -8.57
CA MET A 48 11.95 17.50 -7.62
C MET A 48 13.40 18.03 -7.59
N HIS A 49 14.40 17.32 -8.15
CA HIS A 49 15.82 17.75 -8.11
C HIS A 49 16.08 19.11 -8.80
N ASN A 50 15.29 19.52 -9.81
CA ASN A 50 15.36 20.86 -10.41
C ASN A 50 14.67 21.96 -9.56
N THR A 51 14.07 21.57 -8.44
CA THR A 51 13.30 22.43 -7.53
C THR A 51 13.74 22.14 -6.09
N SER A 52 15.04 22.21 -5.86
CA SER A 52 15.69 21.95 -4.58
C SER A 52 15.05 22.74 -3.43
N ALA A 53 14.85 22.06 -2.29
CA ALA A 53 14.78 22.59 -0.92
C ALA A 53 13.43 22.76 -0.19
N LEU A 54 12.25 22.39 -0.74
CA LEU A 54 10.97 22.78 -0.07
C LEU A 54 10.17 21.69 0.67
N VAL A 55 10.64 20.44 0.79
CA VAL A 55 9.87 19.40 1.51
C VAL A 55 10.32 19.20 2.96
N PHE A 56 11.52 19.67 3.37
CA PHE A 56 12.05 19.45 4.73
C PHE A 56 12.21 20.71 5.61
N THR A 57 11.81 21.90 5.13
CA THR A 57 11.81 23.12 5.95
C THR A 57 10.39 23.52 6.34
N PRO A 58 10.10 23.81 7.62
CA PRO A 58 8.76 24.14 8.14
C PRO A 58 8.16 25.47 7.64
N GLN A 59 8.76 26.12 6.64
CA GLN A 59 8.28 27.37 6.03
C GLN A 59 7.55 27.19 4.69
N SER A 60 7.32 25.94 4.23
CA SER A 60 6.76 25.64 2.90
C SER A 60 5.22 25.55 2.83
N LEU A 61 4.50 25.56 3.96
CA LEU A 61 3.03 25.49 3.98
C LEU A 61 2.37 26.64 3.19
N THR A 62 2.98 27.83 3.20
CA THR A 62 2.48 29.04 2.51
C THR A 62 2.78 29.10 1.01
N ARG A 63 3.69 28.26 0.48
CA ARG A 63 3.97 28.17 -0.98
C ARG A 63 3.45 26.89 -1.64
N ILE A 64 3.19 25.82 -0.86
CA ILE A 64 2.58 24.57 -1.37
C ILE A 64 1.13 24.79 -1.83
N LEU A 65 0.43 25.77 -1.26
CA LEU A 65 -0.92 26.16 -1.66
C LEU A 65 -1.00 26.88 -3.02
N THR A 66 0.14 27.31 -3.61
CA THR A 66 0.12 28.31 -4.69
C THR A 66 0.29 27.77 -6.11
N ASP A 67 1.10 26.76 -6.44
CA ASP A 67 1.30 26.46 -7.88
C ASP A 67 1.72 25.01 -8.17
N ARG A 68 0.95 24.32 -9.03
CA ARG A 68 1.11 22.97 -9.67
C ARG A 68 1.51 21.75 -8.81
N SER A 69 2.29 21.95 -7.75
CA SER A 69 2.74 20.94 -6.79
C SER A 69 1.57 20.30 -6.05
N LEU A 70 0.56 21.08 -5.65
CA LEU A 70 -0.65 20.59 -4.98
C LEU A 70 -1.47 19.59 -5.81
N VAL A 71 -1.32 19.59 -7.14
CA VAL A 71 -1.98 18.64 -8.03
C VAL A 71 -1.08 17.42 -8.28
N ASN A 72 0.23 17.61 -8.42
CA ASN A 72 1.16 16.51 -8.67
C ASN A 72 1.44 15.65 -7.41
N LEU A 73 1.39 16.27 -6.22
CA LEU A 73 1.58 15.60 -4.93
C LEU A 73 0.50 14.54 -4.64
N PRO A 74 -0.81 14.80 -4.75
CA PRO A 74 -1.81 13.76 -4.59
C PRO A 74 -1.79 12.76 -5.75
N ILE A 75 -1.51 13.19 -6.98
CA ILE A 75 -1.52 12.30 -8.15
C ILE A 75 -0.40 11.27 -8.12
N LEU A 76 0.82 11.61 -7.69
CA LEU A 76 1.94 10.66 -7.61
C LEU A 76 2.18 10.15 -6.19
N GLY A 77 1.94 10.98 -5.17
CA GLY A 77 2.20 10.66 -3.78
C GLY A 77 1.17 9.71 -3.16
N VAL A 78 -0.11 9.86 -3.46
CA VAL A 78 -1.17 8.95 -2.96
C VAL A 78 -1.01 7.53 -3.52
N PRO A 79 -0.83 7.31 -4.83
CA PRO A 79 -0.60 5.95 -5.31
C PRO A 79 0.73 5.36 -4.83
N ALA A 80 1.77 6.17 -4.67
CA ALA A 80 3.04 5.70 -4.10
C ALA A 80 2.89 5.26 -2.63
N SER A 81 2.17 6.01 -1.80
CA SER A 81 1.97 5.67 -0.38
C SER A 81 1.07 4.45 -0.21
N LEU A 82 0.00 4.32 -1.02
CA LEU A 82 -0.83 3.12 -1.03
C LEU A 82 -0.04 1.90 -1.47
N ALA A 83 0.72 1.98 -2.57
CA ALA A 83 1.55 0.88 -3.05
C ALA A 83 2.62 0.47 -2.02
N PHE A 84 3.24 1.44 -1.34
CA PHE A 84 4.21 1.17 -0.29
C PHE A 84 3.57 0.50 0.93
N GLY A 85 2.43 1.01 1.40
CA GLY A 85 1.70 0.45 2.54
C GLY A 85 1.22 -0.98 2.29
N PHE A 86 0.52 -1.22 1.18
CA PHE A 86 0.09 -2.57 0.81
C PHE A 86 1.28 -3.49 0.53
N GLY A 87 2.31 -3.01 -0.16
CA GLY A 87 3.52 -3.76 -0.44
C GLY A 87 4.25 -4.21 0.83
N ALA A 88 4.35 -3.35 1.84
CA ALA A 88 4.96 -3.68 3.13
C ALA A 88 4.18 -4.76 3.88
N VAL A 89 2.84 -4.67 3.93
CA VAL A 89 1.99 -5.69 4.56
C VAL A 89 2.18 -7.04 3.88
N TYR A 90 2.11 -7.09 2.55
CA TYR A 90 2.32 -8.34 1.81
C TYR A 90 3.72 -8.93 2.00
N MET A 91 4.74 -8.07 2.17
CA MET A 91 6.11 -8.54 2.42
C MET A 91 6.33 -9.05 3.85
N ILE A 92 5.66 -8.46 4.85
CA ILE A 92 5.61 -8.99 6.22
C ILE A 92 4.89 -10.35 6.23
N CYS A 93 3.79 -10.48 5.49
CA CYS A 93 3.09 -11.75 5.41
C CYS A 93 3.91 -12.82 4.64
N ALA A 94 4.75 -12.41 3.68
CA ALA A 94 5.62 -13.33 2.96
C ALA A 94 6.72 -13.97 3.84
N VAL A 95 7.17 -13.29 4.90
CA VAL A 95 8.13 -13.86 5.87
C VAL A 95 7.47 -14.70 6.97
N GLY A 96 6.16 -14.93 6.87
CA GLY A 96 5.40 -15.80 7.78
C GLY A 96 4.80 -15.09 8.99
N VAL A 97 4.87 -13.75 9.05
CA VAL A 97 4.20 -12.96 10.09
C VAL A 97 2.82 -12.55 9.56
N TYR A 98 1.78 -13.22 10.04
CA TYR A 98 0.40 -12.91 9.70
C TYR A 98 -0.13 -11.82 10.64
N VAL A 99 -0.58 -10.70 10.06
CA VAL A 99 -1.35 -9.64 10.74
C VAL A 99 -2.83 -9.99 10.74
#